data_AF-A0A5E4Q028-F1
#
_entry.id   AF-A0A5E4Q028-F1
#
_cell.length_a   1.000
_cell.length_b   1.000
_cell.length_c   1.000
_cell.angle_alpha   90.00
_cell.angle_beta   90.00
_cell.angle_gamma   90.00
#
_symmetry.space_group_name_H-M   'P 1'
#
loop_
_entity.id
_entity.type
_entity.pdbx_description
1 polymer ?
#
loop_
_entity_poly.entity_id
_entity_poly.type
_entity_poly.pdbx_seq_one_letter_code
_entity_poly.pdbx_strand_id
1 'polypeptide(L)'
;MELINHNSCFSSVLACVFLTICYVGSLYVWRSKESRDHPSTIKKRCFSVFVMMLLAPIFTQYFLSDPSDIYEKMGLRETALFKALLLPLLLTATLFLGPLTMQFFSGGWWIYLEPMFWISCWQDLVWVRNHIMAPLSEEWVFRACMMPILLQCLSPMTAVFVGPILFGIAHFHHMLEQIKGGCEVKTALIISSFQFTYTTIFGAYSSYLFVISSPR
;
A
#
# COMPACT_ATOMS: atom_id res chain seq x y z
N MET A 1 8.67 -13.32 32.16
CA MET A 1 8.96 -12.16 31.28
C MET A 1 8.80 -12.53 29.81
N GLU A 2 9.20 -13.73 29.36
CA GLU A 2 8.94 -14.21 27.98
C GLU A 2 7.45 -14.38 27.62
N LEU A 3 6.60 -14.84 28.55
CA LEU A 3 5.16 -15.02 28.28
C LEU A 3 4.42 -13.70 27.99
N ILE A 4 4.90 -12.58 28.55
CA ILE A 4 4.31 -11.25 28.35
C ILE A 4 4.69 -10.70 26.96
N ASN A 5 5.91 -10.97 26.49
CA ASN A 5 6.38 -10.61 25.14
C ASN A 5 5.71 -11.43 24.03
N HIS A 6 5.36 -12.70 24.29
CA HIS A 6 4.67 -13.51 23.29
C HIS A 6 3.22 -13.03 23.07
N ASN A 7 2.53 -12.60 24.14
CA ASN A 7 1.19 -12.03 24.06
C ASN A 7 1.17 -10.67 23.35
N SER A 8 2.22 -9.85 23.51
CA SER A 8 2.33 -8.55 22.81
C SER A 8 2.63 -8.72 21.32
N CYS A 9 3.47 -9.69 20.94
CA CYS A 9 3.76 -9.98 19.53
C CYS A 9 2.54 -10.57 18.81
N PHE A 10 1.87 -11.55 19.44
CA PHE A 10 0.63 -12.10 18.90
C PHE A 10 -0.44 -11.02 18.73
N SER A 11 -0.60 -10.13 19.72
CA SER A 11 -1.52 -8.99 19.64
C SER A 11 -1.16 -8.04 18.49
N SER A 12 0.13 -7.73 18.30
CA SER A 12 0.62 -6.85 17.22
C SER A 12 0.34 -7.43 15.84
N VAL A 13 0.63 -8.73 15.63
CA VAL A 13 0.33 -9.42 14.37
C VAL A 13 -1.17 -9.47 14.13
N LEU A 14 -1.98 -9.78 15.14
CA LEU A 14 -3.43 -9.80 15.04
C LEU A 14 -3.99 -8.41 14.71
N ALA A 15 -3.44 -7.36 15.29
CA ALA A 15 -3.80 -5.98 14.98
C ALA A 15 -3.51 -5.63 13.51
N CYS A 16 -2.37 -6.07 12.96
CA CYS A 16 -2.04 -5.88 11.54
C CYS A 16 -2.99 -6.65 10.61
N VAL A 17 -3.37 -7.87 10.97
CA VAL A 17 -4.38 -8.65 10.25
C VAL A 17 -5.74 -7.94 10.29
N PHE A 18 -6.15 -7.45 11.45
CA PHE A 18 -7.39 -6.69 11.61
C PHE A 18 -7.38 -5.41 10.77
N LEU A 19 -6.30 -4.62 10.82
CA LEU A 19 -6.13 -3.42 10.01
C LEU A 19 -6.25 -3.72 8.50
N THR A 20 -5.66 -4.83 8.05
CA THR A 20 -5.76 -5.31 6.66
C THR A 20 -7.21 -5.60 6.27
N ILE A 21 -7.93 -6.34 7.12
CA ILE A 21 -9.34 -6.69 6.90
C ILE A 21 -10.20 -5.42 6.87
N CYS A 22 -9.99 -4.48 7.79
CA CYS A 22 -10.71 -3.22 7.83
C CYS A 22 -10.46 -2.37 6.59
N TYR A 23 -9.20 -2.28 6.14
CA TYR A 23 -8.84 -1.55 4.92
C TYR A 23 -9.54 -2.14 3.69
N VAL A 24 -9.45 -3.45 3.47
CA VAL A 24 -10.12 -4.12 2.33
C VAL A 24 -11.64 -4.01 2.47
N GLY A 25 -12.17 -4.21 3.68
CA GLY A 25 -13.61 -4.09 3.97
C GLY A 25 -14.16 -2.70 3.64
N SER A 26 -13.37 -1.64 3.87
CA SER A 26 -13.74 -0.25 3.57
C SER A 26 -14.11 -0.05 2.09
N LEU A 27 -13.47 -0.77 1.17
CA LEU A 27 -13.74 -0.70 -0.27
C LEU A 27 -15.14 -1.24 -0.65
N TYR A 28 -15.78 -1.99 0.25
CA TYR A 28 -17.04 -2.69 0.02
C TYR A 28 -18.18 -2.26 0.96
N VAL A 29 -17.95 -1.25 1.81
CA VAL A 29 -19.00 -0.68 2.69
C VAL A 29 -20.20 -0.21 1.86
N TRP A 30 -19.93 0.37 0.70
CA TRP A 30 -20.95 0.85 -0.21
C TRP A 30 -21.37 -0.27 -1.17
N ARG A 31 -22.62 -0.74 -1.05
CA ARG A 31 -23.21 -1.62 -2.06
C ARG A 31 -23.34 -0.86 -3.37
N SER A 32 -22.71 -1.36 -4.42
CA SER A 32 -22.81 -0.83 -5.79
C SER A 32 -23.12 -1.98 -6.74
N LYS A 33 -24.05 -1.75 -7.67
CA LYS A 33 -24.28 -2.63 -8.82
C LYS A 33 -23.38 -2.26 -10.00
N GLU A 34 -22.79 -1.07 -9.94
CA GLU A 34 -21.95 -0.52 -11.00
C GLU A 34 -20.55 -1.15 -10.99
N SER A 35 -19.87 -1.05 -12.14
CA SER A 35 -18.48 -1.49 -12.25
C SER A 35 -17.56 -0.72 -11.28
N ARG A 36 -16.38 -1.30 -11.00
CA ARG A 36 -15.36 -0.67 -10.16
C ARG A 36 -14.84 0.66 -10.71
N ASP A 37 -14.90 0.84 -12.02
CA ASP A 37 -14.42 2.03 -12.73
C ASP A 37 -15.54 3.07 -12.94
N HIS A 38 -16.76 2.76 -12.52
CA HIS A 38 -17.85 3.73 -12.54
C HIS A 38 -17.55 4.90 -11.57
N PRO A 39 -17.73 6.17 -12.00
CA PRO A 39 -17.40 7.35 -11.20
C PRO A 39 -17.99 7.36 -9.78
N SER A 40 -19.23 6.88 -9.62
CA SER A 40 -19.88 6.82 -8.30
C SER A 40 -19.23 5.78 -7.38
N THR A 41 -18.78 4.64 -7.92
CA THR A 41 -18.07 3.60 -7.16
C THR A 41 -16.71 4.12 -6.73
N ILE A 42 -15.97 4.79 -7.64
CA ILE A 42 -14.67 5.38 -7.33
C ILE A 42 -14.79 6.39 -6.19
N LYS A 43 -15.69 7.38 -6.30
CA LYS A 43 -15.87 8.42 -5.28
C LYS A 43 -16.20 7.83 -3.90
N LYS A 44 -17.10 6.85 -3.84
CA LYS A 44 -17.50 6.18 -2.59
C LYS A 44 -16.35 5.39 -1.96
N ARG A 45 -15.59 4.63 -2.76
CA ARG A 45 -14.42 3.88 -2.30
C ARG A 45 -13.31 4.82 -1.82
N CYS A 46 -12.99 5.86 -2.60
CA CYS A 46 -12.00 6.87 -2.20
C CYS A 46 -12.39 7.55 -0.88
N PHE A 47 -13.67 7.91 -0.70
CA PHE A 47 -14.14 8.46 0.58
C PHE A 47 -13.96 7.49 1.75
N SER A 48 -14.34 6.22 1.57
CA SER A 48 -14.17 5.21 2.64
C SER A 48 -12.71 4.97 2.99
N VAL A 49 -11.83 4.91 1.98
CA VAL A 49 -10.39 4.75 2.16
C VAL A 49 -9.79 5.97 2.84
N PHE A 50 -10.24 7.18 2.49
CA PHE A 50 -9.82 8.39 3.18
C PHE A 50 -10.16 8.36 4.67
N VAL A 51 -11.37 7.91 5.04
CA VAL A 51 -11.73 7.69 6.45
C VAL A 51 -10.79 6.66 7.11
N MET A 52 -10.46 5.57 6.42
CA MET A 52 -9.49 4.59 6.92
C MET A 52 -8.10 5.19 7.12
N MET A 53 -7.65 6.12 6.26
CA MET A 53 -6.37 6.81 6.43
C MET A 53 -6.34 7.70 7.67
N LEU A 54 -7.49 8.24 8.11
CA LEU A 54 -7.60 8.99 9.35
C LEU A 54 -7.63 8.08 10.59
N LEU A 55 -8.29 6.91 10.47
CA LEU A 55 -8.42 5.96 11.58
C LEU A 55 -7.16 5.10 11.80
N ALA A 56 -6.41 4.77 10.74
CA ALA A 56 -5.26 3.89 10.82
C ALA A 56 -4.13 4.40 11.74
N PRO A 57 -3.75 5.70 11.75
CA PRO A 57 -2.76 6.22 12.69
C PRO A 57 -3.23 6.13 14.15
N ILE A 58 -4.52 6.41 14.41
CA ILE A 58 -5.11 6.29 15.76
C ILE A 58 -5.05 4.83 16.22
N PHE A 59 -5.39 3.90 15.33
CA PHE A 59 -5.27 2.47 15.57
C PHE A 59 -3.82 2.07 15.86
N THR A 60 -2.86 2.54 15.06
CA THR A 60 -1.43 2.29 15.29
C THR A 60 -0.97 2.82 16.64
N GLN A 61 -1.37 4.04 17.02
CA GLN A 61 -1.03 4.62 18.32
C GLN A 61 -1.50 3.77 19.48
N TYR A 62 -2.71 3.20 19.38
CA TYR A 62 -3.29 2.36 20.44
C TYR A 62 -2.50 1.05 20.65
N PHE A 63 -1.93 0.48 19.59
CA PHE A 63 -1.16 -0.77 19.64
C PHE A 63 0.34 -0.58 19.87
N LEU A 64 0.86 0.64 19.74
CA LEU A 64 2.26 0.94 20.01
C LEU A 64 2.52 1.03 21.52
N SER A 65 3.55 0.34 21.98
CA SER A 65 3.93 0.31 23.40
C SER A 65 4.61 1.61 23.85
N ASP A 66 5.26 2.31 22.92
CA ASP A 66 5.97 3.57 23.20
C ASP A 66 5.18 4.74 22.60
N PRO A 67 4.73 5.71 23.42
CA PRO A 67 3.92 6.85 22.99
C PRO A 67 4.73 8.03 22.41
N SER A 68 6.04 7.86 22.16
CA SER A 68 6.86 8.85 21.44
C SER A 68 6.30 9.18 20.05
N ASP A 69 6.87 10.20 19.39
CA ASP A 69 6.32 10.80 18.17
C ASP A 69 5.88 9.76 17.12
N ILE A 70 4.56 9.62 16.97
CA ILE A 70 3.96 8.66 16.06
C ILE A 70 4.30 8.98 14.61
N TYR A 71 4.45 10.25 14.25
CA TYR A 71 4.75 10.64 12.88
C TYR A 71 6.16 10.19 12.50
N GLU A 72 7.12 10.32 13.42
CA GLU A 72 8.48 9.81 13.23
C GLU A 72 8.47 8.29 13.06
N LYS A 73 7.71 7.55 13.88
CA LYS A 73 7.56 6.10 13.76
C LYS A 73 6.91 5.69 12.46
N MET A 74 5.94 6.45 11.98
CA MET A 74 5.29 6.29 10.69
C MET A 74 6.20 6.63 9.50
N GLY A 75 7.44 7.07 9.74
CA GLY A 75 8.43 7.41 8.73
C GLY A 75 8.31 8.85 8.20
N LEU A 76 7.45 9.68 8.80
CA LEU A 76 7.30 11.09 8.47
C LEU A 76 8.31 11.90 9.28
N ARG A 77 9.42 12.24 8.64
CA ARG A 77 10.49 13.05 9.24
C ARG A 77 10.99 14.10 8.28
N GLU A 78 11.37 15.25 8.83
CA GLU A 78 12.06 16.30 8.08
C GLU A 78 13.54 15.96 7.89
N THR A 79 14.13 15.24 8.85
CA THR A 79 15.53 14.82 8.79
C THR A 79 15.76 13.81 7.68
N ALA A 80 16.73 14.09 6.82
CA ALA A 80 17.06 13.26 5.66
C ALA A 80 15.90 13.02 4.66
N LEU A 81 14.89 13.90 4.61
CA LEU A 81 13.77 13.83 3.66
C LEU A 81 14.25 13.66 2.21
N PHE A 82 15.30 14.39 1.83
CA PHE A 82 15.90 14.25 0.50
C PHE A 82 16.39 12.83 0.21
N LYS A 83 17.07 12.17 1.16
CA LYS A 83 17.51 10.79 1.00
C LYS A 83 16.32 9.83 0.99
N ALA A 84 15.32 10.07 1.83
CA ALA A 84 14.10 9.27 1.90
C ALA A 84 13.25 9.36 0.61
N LEU A 85 13.33 10.45 -0.14
CA LEU A 85 12.69 10.59 -1.45
C LEU A 85 13.55 10.05 -2.58
N LEU A 86 14.84 10.42 -2.61
CA LEU A 86 15.72 10.11 -3.72
C LEU A 86 16.05 8.62 -3.81
N LEU A 87 16.35 7.95 -2.69
CA LEU A 87 16.81 6.57 -2.71
C LEU A 87 15.71 5.60 -3.20
N PRO A 88 14.47 5.63 -2.68
CA PRO A 88 13.37 4.83 -3.23
C PRO A 88 13.09 5.14 -4.71
N LEU A 89 13.16 6.41 -5.11
CA LEU A 89 12.92 6.79 -6.51
C LEU A 89 13.96 6.18 -7.45
N LEU A 90 15.25 6.31 -7.13
CA LEU A 90 16.34 5.79 -7.97
C LEU A 90 16.34 4.26 -8.03
N LEU A 91 16.11 3.59 -6.90
CA LEU A 91 16.04 2.13 -6.86
C LEU A 91 14.83 1.62 -7.65
N THR A 92 13.68 2.30 -7.54
CA THR A 92 12.48 1.92 -8.30
C THR A 92 12.69 2.19 -9.78
N ALA A 93 13.24 3.34 -10.17
CA ALA A 93 13.59 3.62 -11.57
C ALA A 93 14.55 2.57 -12.15
N THR A 94 15.49 2.06 -11.33
CA THR A 94 16.41 0.97 -11.73
C THR A 94 15.66 -0.34 -11.97
N LEU A 95 14.74 -0.71 -11.07
CA LEU A 95 13.91 -1.92 -11.22
C LEU A 95 13.02 -1.85 -12.47
N PHE A 96 12.55 -0.66 -12.82
CA PHE A 96 11.70 -0.40 -13.98
C PHE A 96 12.46 0.16 -15.18
N LEU A 97 13.78 -0.02 -15.23
CA LEU A 97 14.61 0.56 -16.30
C LEU A 97 14.19 0.05 -17.69
N GLY A 98 13.80 -1.22 -17.82
CA GLY A 98 13.32 -1.79 -19.09
C GLY A 98 12.07 -1.08 -19.64
N PRO A 99 10.95 -1.02 -18.89
CA PRO A 99 9.78 -0.23 -19.29
C PRO A 99 10.11 1.25 -19.56
N LEU A 100 10.97 1.87 -18.75
CA LEU A 100 11.37 3.27 -18.93
C LEU A 100 12.17 3.49 -20.22
N THR A 101 13.09 2.58 -20.57
CA THR A 101 13.83 2.67 -21.84
C THR A 101 12.91 2.45 -23.03
N MET A 102 11.99 1.48 -22.96
CA MET A 102 10.99 1.27 -24.00
C MET A 102 10.10 2.50 -24.20
N GLN A 103 9.68 3.15 -23.12
CA GLN A 103 8.90 4.39 -23.18
C GLN A 103 9.72 5.57 -23.75
N PHE A 104 11.01 5.62 -23.46
CA PHE A 104 11.89 6.65 -24.03
C PHE A 104 12.05 6.45 -25.56
N PHE A 105 12.33 5.22 -26.00
CA PHE A 105 12.51 4.90 -27.41
C PHE A 105 11.22 4.89 -28.24
N SER A 106 10.05 4.75 -27.60
CA SER A 106 8.77 4.88 -28.31
C SER A 106 8.50 6.30 -28.83
N GLY A 107 9.29 7.29 -28.40
CA GLY A 107 9.15 8.69 -28.81
C GLY A 107 7.94 9.40 -28.20
N GLY A 108 7.19 8.74 -27.32
CA GLY A 108 5.98 9.29 -26.70
C GLY A 108 6.23 10.19 -25.49
N TRP A 109 7.48 10.47 -25.13
CA TRP A 109 7.82 11.19 -23.90
C TRP A 109 7.46 12.68 -23.92
N TRP A 110 7.35 13.28 -25.11
CA TRP A 110 6.95 14.68 -25.28
C TRP A 110 5.55 14.97 -24.71
N ILE A 111 4.67 13.97 -24.67
CA ILE A 111 3.33 14.12 -24.10
C ILE A 111 3.37 14.56 -22.63
N TYR A 112 4.43 14.18 -21.90
CA TYR A 112 4.59 14.54 -20.50
C TYR A 112 5.00 16.01 -20.30
N LEU A 113 5.43 16.70 -21.36
CA LEU A 113 5.68 18.14 -21.35
C LEU A 113 4.41 18.97 -21.63
N GLU A 114 3.35 18.34 -22.15
CA GLU A 114 2.10 19.01 -22.52
C GLU A 114 1.22 19.28 -21.28
N PRO A 115 0.93 20.53 -20.91
CA PRO A 115 0.11 20.82 -19.72
C PRO A 115 -1.31 20.25 -19.80
N MET A 116 -1.88 20.21 -21.01
CA MET A 116 -3.24 19.69 -21.24
C MET A 116 -3.35 18.18 -20.97
N PHE A 117 -2.26 17.43 -21.17
CA PHE A 117 -2.21 16.00 -20.81
C PHE A 117 -2.46 15.83 -19.31
N TRP A 118 -1.75 16.59 -18.48
CA TRP A 118 -1.89 16.52 -17.02
C TRP A 118 -3.27 16.98 -16.55
N ILE A 119 -3.83 18.05 -17.15
CA ILE A 119 -5.19 18.49 -16.83
C ILE A 119 -6.20 17.36 -17.11
N SER A 120 -6.07 16.68 -18.24
CA SER A 120 -6.91 15.52 -18.59
C SER A 120 -6.75 14.38 -17.57
N CYS A 121 -5.52 14.04 -17.19
CA CYS A 121 -5.24 13.04 -16.14
C CYS A 121 -5.92 13.37 -14.80
N TRP A 122 -5.89 14.64 -14.37
CA TRP A 122 -6.54 15.07 -13.13
C TRP A 122 -8.07 15.09 -13.21
N GLN A 123 -8.65 15.16 -14.41
CA GLN A 123 -10.09 15.05 -14.64
C GLN A 123 -10.58 13.60 -14.73
N ASP A 124 -9.69 12.65 -15.04
CA ASP A 124 -9.99 11.22 -15.05
C ASP A 124 -9.91 10.61 -13.65
N LEU A 125 -11.07 10.23 -13.09
CA LEU A 125 -11.17 9.61 -11.78
C LEU A 125 -10.47 8.24 -11.70
N VAL A 126 -10.40 7.49 -12.80
CA VAL A 126 -9.67 6.22 -12.84
C VAL A 126 -8.17 6.49 -12.72
N TRP A 127 -7.68 7.50 -13.44
CA TRP A 127 -6.28 7.92 -13.35
C TRP A 127 -5.92 8.40 -11.94
N VAL A 128 -6.71 9.31 -11.36
CA VAL A 128 -6.50 9.82 -9.99
C VAL A 128 -6.52 8.69 -8.96
N ARG A 129 -7.46 7.75 -9.07
CA ARG A 129 -7.52 6.57 -8.19
C ARG A 129 -6.25 5.74 -8.30
N ASN A 130 -5.84 5.40 -9.53
CA ASN A 130 -4.74 4.46 -9.78
C ASN A 130 -3.36 5.05 -9.45
N HIS A 131 -3.14 6.35 -9.67
CA HIS A 131 -1.82 6.98 -9.53
C HIS A 131 -1.64 7.74 -8.22
N ILE A 132 -2.72 8.20 -7.58
CA ILE A 132 -2.66 9.01 -6.36
C ILE A 132 -3.31 8.28 -5.19
N MET A 133 -4.63 8.06 -5.25
CA MET A 133 -5.37 7.61 -4.07
C MET A 133 -4.94 6.23 -3.59
N ALA A 134 -4.93 5.22 -4.48
CA ALA A 134 -4.60 3.84 -4.11
C ALA A 134 -3.14 3.70 -3.65
N PRO A 135 -2.12 4.20 -4.38
CA PRO A 135 -0.74 4.11 -3.89
C PRO A 135 -0.54 4.82 -2.56
N LEU A 136 -1.10 6.03 -2.40
CA LEU A 136 -0.96 6.79 -1.16
C LEU A 136 -1.60 6.06 0.02
N SER A 137 -2.83 5.55 -0.13
CA SER A 137 -3.51 4.86 0.96
C SER A 137 -2.86 3.53 1.31
N GLU A 138 -2.32 2.82 0.32
CA GLU A 138 -1.60 1.57 0.54
C GLU A 138 -0.26 1.78 1.27
N GLU A 139 0.56 2.75 0.86
CA GLU A 139 1.77 3.12 1.60
C GLU A 139 1.44 3.60 3.02
N TRP A 140 0.39 4.41 3.18
CA TRP A 140 -0.04 4.91 4.49
C TRP A 140 -0.43 3.78 5.45
N VAL A 141 -1.27 2.84 5.00
CA VAL A 141 -1.78 1.78 5.86
C VAL A 141 -0.76 0.66 6.05
N PHE A 142 -0.16 0.16 4.98
CA PHE A 142 0.70 -1.04 5.04
C PHE A 142 2.17 -0.74 5.34
N ARG A 143 2.66 0.48 5.08
CA ARG A 143 4.01 0.88 5.49
C ARG A 143 3.92 1.74 6.74
N ALA A 144 3.37 2.94 6.64
CA ALA A 144 3.43 3.93 7.72
C ALA A 144 2.74 3.43 9.01
N CYS A 145 1.55 2.85 8.92
CA CYS A 145 0.79 2.41 10.10
C CYS A 145 1.17 1.00 10.58
N MET A 146 1.33 0.05 9.66
CA MET A 146 1.55 -1.37 9.99
C MET A 146 3.00 -1.68 10.40
N MET A 147 4.00 -1.09 9.74
CA MET A 147 5.41 -1.42 10.03
C MET A 147 5.81 -1.10 11.48
N PRO A 148 5.41 0.03 12.10
CA PRO A 148 5.72 0.30 13.50
C PRO A 148 5.16 -0.77 14.46
N ILE A 149 3.94 -1.25 14.22
CA ILE A 149 3.31 -2.31 15.02
C ILE A 149 4.09 -3.62 14.91
N LEU A 150 4.65 -3.93 13.73
CA LEU A 150 5.46 -5.12 13.54
C LEU A 150 6.88 -4.95 14.13
N LEU A 151 7.49 -3.78 13.98
CA LEU A 151 8.86 -3.51 14.41
C LEU A 151 9.02 -3.47 15.94
N GLN A 152 7.96 -3.21 16.71
CA GLN A 152 8.03 -3.28 18.17
C GLN A 152 8.17 -4.72 18.71
N CYS A 153 7.84 -5.73 17.92
CA CYS A 153 7.83 -7.13 18.39
C CYS A 153 8.61 -8.12 17.49
N LEU A 154 8.93 -7.75 16.25
CA LEU A 154 9.70 -8.56 15.31
C LEU A 154 11.06 -7.92 15.04
N SER A 155 12.04 -8.75 14.66
CA SER A 155 13.30 -8.21 14.11
C SER A 155 13.01 -7.42 12.82
N PRO A 156 13.79 -6.39 12.49
CA PRO A 156 13.55 -5.56 11.31
C PRO A 156 13.44 -6.38 10.01
N MET A 157 14.33 -7.37 9.82
CA MET A 157 14.27 -8.23 8.64
C MET A 157 13.05 -9.16 8.64
N THR A 158 12.61 -9.63 9.80
CA THR A 158 11.36 -10.41 9.89
C THR A 158 10.16 -9.54 9.52
N ALA A 159 10.07 -8.30 10.02
CA ALA A 159 8.99 -7.37 9.70
C ALA A 159 8.94 -7.04 8.19
N VAL A 160 10.11 -6.90 7.55
CA VAL A 160 10.26 -6.68 6.10
C VAL A 160 9.62 -7.80 5.27
N PHE A 161 9.53 -9.04 5.77
CA PHE A 161 8.89 -10.13 5.04
C PHE A 161 7.48 -10.46 5.54
N VAL A 162 7.15 -10.19 6.80
CA VAL A 162 5.83 -10.51 7.38
C VAL A 162 4.76 -9.51 6.93
N GLY A 163 5.00 -8.20 7.05
CA GLY A 163 4.02 -7.17 6.69
C GLY A 163 3.54 -7.26 5.23
N PRO A 164 4.47 -7.44 4.26
CA PRO A 164 4.11 -7.57 2.85
C PRO A 164 3.25 -8.78 2.50
N ILE A 165 3.27 -9.85 3.29
CA ILE A 165 2.36 -10.99 3.08
C ILE A 165 0.92 -10.52 3.27
N LEU A 166 0.64 -9.69 4.28
CA LEU A 166 -0.70 -9.12 4.50
C LEU A 166 -1.10 -8.16 3.37
N PHE A 167 -0.15 -7.34 2.90
CA PHE A 167 -0.35 -6.48 1.72
C PHE A 167 -0.68 -7.30 0.46
N GLY A 168 0.04 -8.40 0.22
CA GLY A 168 -0.26 -9.32 -0.87
C GLY A 168 -1.63 -9.98 -0.71
N ILE A 169 -1.96 -10.47 0.49
CA ILE A 169 -3.25 -11.11 0.77
C ILE A 169 -4.40 -10.14 0.49
N ALA A 170 -4.24 -8.86 0.84
CA ALA A 170 -5.26 -7.84 0.61
C ALA A 170 -5.71 -7.79 -0.86
N HIS A 171 -4.81 -8.05 -1.82
CA HIS A 171 -5.11 -8.02 -3.26
C HIS A 171 -5.98 -9.16 -3.77
N PHE A 172 -6.16 -10.26 -3.01
CA PHE A 172 -7.08 -11.33 -3.39
C PHE A 172 -8.54 -10.84 -3.46
N HIS A 173 -8.88 -9.68 -2.90
CA HIS A 173 -10.21 -9.08 -3.10
C HIS A 173 -10.55 -8.87 -4.60
N HIS A 174 -9.54 -8.65 -5.46
CA HIS A 174 -9.74 -8.55 -6.90
C HIS A 174 -10.17 -9.86 -7.56
N MET A 175 -9.82 -11.02 -6.98
CA MET A 175 -10.26 -12.33 -7.48
C MET A 175 -11.79 -12.40 -7.52
N LEU A 176 -12.45 -11.91 -6.46
CA LEU A 176 -13.91 -11.87 -6.37
C LEU A 176 -14.51 -10.95 -7.43
N GLU A 177 -13.86 -9.83 -7.73
CA GLU A 177 -14.29 -8.91 -8.80
C GLU A 177 -14.13 -9.55 -10.18
N GLN A 178 -13.03 -10.26 -10.43
CA GLN A 178 -12.78 -10.98 -11.69
C GLN A 178 -13.82 -12.07 -11.93
N ILE A 179 -14.11 -12.89 -10.92
CA ILE A 179 -15.12 -13.96 -11.01
C ILE A 179 -16.50 -13.37 -11.27
N LYS A 180 -16.88 -12.28 -10.57
CA LYS A 180 -18.15 -11.57 -10.82
C LYS A 180 -18.22 -10.95 -12.22
N GLY A 181 -17.08 -10.57 -12.78
CA GLY A 181 -16.93 -10.11 -14.16
C GLY A 181 -16.97 -11.22 -15.22
N GLY A 182 -17.19 -12.48 -14.82
CA GLY A 182 -17.30 -13.62 -15.74
C GLY A 182 -15.98 -14.36 -16.00
N CYS A 183 -14.89 -14.03 -15.29
CA CYS A 183 -13.63 -14.77 -15.40
C CYS A 183 -13.78 -16.18 -14.80
N GLU A 184 -13.28 -17.20 -15.49
CA GLU A 184 -13.22 -18.56 -14.97
C GLU A 184 -12.42 -18.60 -13.66
N VAL A 185 -12.90 -19.34 -12.66
CA VAL A 185 -12.28 -19.42 -11.33
C VAL A 185 -10.80 -19.82 -11.40
N LYS A 186 -10.44 -20.77 -12.27
CA LYS A 186 -9.05 -21.20 -12.46
C LYS A 186 -8.17 -20.06 -12.95
N THR A 187 -8.64 -19.30 -13.93
CA THR A 187 -7.94 -18.15 -14.49
C THR A 187 -7.82 -17.02 -13.46
N ALA A 188 -8.92 -16.70 -12.76
CA ALA A 188 -8.91 -15.70 -11.70
C ALA A 188 -7.94 -16.06 -10.56
N LEU A 189 -7.85 -17.34 -10.20
CA LEU A 189 -6.89 -17.83 -9.21
C LEU A 189 -5.44 -17.66 -9.66
N ILE A 190 -5.12 -17.97 -10.93
CA ILE A 190 -3.77 -17.78 -11.49
C ILE A 190 -3.39 -16.29 -11.47
N ILE A 191 -4.28 -15.42 -11.96
CA ILE A 191 -4.04 -13.96 -11.96
C ILE A 191 -3.82 -13.45 -10.54
N SER A 192 -4.67 -13.86 -9.61
CA SER A 192 -4.59 -13.41 -8.22
C SER A 192 -3.35 -13.95 -7.50
N SER A 193 -2.91 -15.17 -7.82
CA SER A 193 -1.67 -15.75 -7.28
C SER A 193 -0.43 -15.01 -7.79
N PHE A 194 -0.41 -14.63 -9.07
CA PHE A 194 0.65 -13.79 -9.64
C PHE A 194 0.65 -12.41 -8.98
N GLN A 195 -0.53 -11.77 -8.87
CA GLN A 195 -0.68 -10.49 -8.19
C GLN A 195 -0.22 -10.55 -6.74
N PHE A 196 -0.62 -11.56 -5.97
CA PHE A 196 -0.16 -11.81 -4.60
C PHE A 196 1.36 -11.88 -4.52
N THR A 197 1.98 -12.68 -5.40
CA THR A 197 3.44 -12.89 -5.39
C THR A 197 4.17 -11.57 -5.69
N TYR A 198 3.76 -10.89 -6.75
CA TYR A 198 4.38 -9.63 -7.18
C TYR A 198 4.20 -8.52 -6.13
N THR A 199 3.00 -8.36 -5.58
CA THR A 199 2.71 -7.34 -4.56
C THR A 199 3.41 -7.65 -3.24
N THR A 200 3.56 -8.91 -2.85
CA THR A 200 4.35 -9.31 -1.66
C THR A 200 5.83 -8.95 -1.85
N ILE A 201 6.42 -9.25 -3.01
CA ILE A 201 7.82 -8.91 -3.30
C ILE A 201 8.03 -7.39 -3.32
N PHE A 202 7.14 -6.66 -4.00
CA PHE A 202 7.19 -5.19 -4.03
C PHE A 202 7.00 -4.58 -2.63
N GLY A 203 6.09 -5.15 -1.84
CA GLY A 203 5.87 -4.78 -0.45
C GLY A 203 7.14 -4.96 0.37
N ALA A 204 7.84 -6.08 0.24
CA ALA A 204 9.09 -6.35 0.95
C ALA A 204 10.20 -5.36 0.57
N TYR A 205 10.31 -5.02 -0.72
CA TYR A 205 11.21 -3.97 -1.18
C TYR A 205 10.92 -2.61 -0.53
N SER A 206 9.66 -2.18 -0.50
CA SER A 206 9.29 -0.90 0.13
C SER A 206 9.44 -0.93 1.66
N SER A 207 9.05 -2.03 2.31
CA SER A 207 9.26 -2.21 3.76
C SER A 207 10.75 -2.20 4.12
N TYR A 208 11.61 -2.77 3.27
CA TYR A 208 13.05 -2.67 3.45
C TYR A 208 13.52 -1.22 3.37
N LEU A 209 13.06 -0.46 2.37
CA LEU A 209 13.37 0.98 2.25
C LEU A 209 12.90 1.80 3.45
N PHE A 210 11.72 1.49 3.97
CA PHE A 210 11.18 2.08 5.18
C PHE A 210 12.11 1.84 6.39
N VAL A 211 12.57 0.60 6.57
CA VAL A 211 13.46 0.23 7.68
C VAL A 211 14.84 0.89 7.54
N ILE A 212 15.48 0.85 6.37
CA ILE A 212 16.85 1.39 6.22
C ILE A 212 16.89 2.92 6.17
N SER A 213 15.78 3.56 5.82
CA SER A 213 15.69 5.01 5.89
C SER A 213 15.50 5.48 7.33
N SER A 214 14.98 4.62 8.22
CA SER A 214 14.72 4.95 9.61
C SER A 214 15.97 4.96 10.48
N PRO A 215 16.27 6.06 11.20
CA PRO A 215 17.37 6.07 12.14
C PRO A 215 17.10 5.05 13.26
N ARG A 216 18.17 4.39 13.70
CA ARG A 216 18.12 3.44 14.82
C ARG A 216 18.00 4.16 16.15
#